data_AF-A0A1F9ZER8-F1
#
_entry.id   AF-A0A1F9ZER8-F1
#
_cell.length_a   1.000
_cell.length_b   1.000
_cell.length_c   1.000
_cell.angle_alpha   90.00
_cell.angle_beta   90.00
_cell.angle_gamma   90.00
#
_symmetry.space_group_name_H-M   'P 1'
#
loop_
_entity.id
_entity.type
_entity.pdbx_description
1 polymer ?
#
loop_
_entity_poly.entity_id
_entity_poly.type
_entity_poly.pdbx_seq_one_letter_code
_entity_poly.pdbx_strand_id
1 'polypeptide(L)'
;MSRLKTHLNRAREFKRAAELVDYPDAKVQMWCVSAHHFIEACAAKKRQHIHKPERVADELNRNPAILGSDSGRIAKAFRYLDREARAKFVDSDSGTKADLERARKSFELVESTCEAILQ
;
A
#
# COMPACT_ATOMS: atom_id res chain seq x y z
N MET A 1 -15.23 -8.37 -14.94
CA MET A 1 -13.87 -7.79 -14.82
C MET A 1 -13.04 -8.69 -13.89
N SER A 2 -11.78 -9.00 -14.19
CA SER A 2 -10.96 -9.85 -13.31
C SER A 2 -10.64 -9.13 -11.98
N ARG A 3 -10.48 -9.87 -10.88
CA ARG A 3 -10.10 -9.29 -9.57
C ARG A 3 -8.84 -8.42 -9.66
N LEU A 4 -7.85 -8.88 -10.42
CA LEU A 4 -6.63 -8.12 -10.72
C LEU A 4 -6.96 -6.75 -11.33
N LYS A 5 -7.78 -6.69 -12.38
CA LYS A 5 -8.15 -5.43 -13.04
C LYS A 5 -8.93 -4.51 -12.10
N THR A 6 -9.82 -5.05 -11.29
CA THR A 6 -10.56 -4.29 -10.28
C THR A 6 -9.61 -3.66 -9.25
N HIS A 7 -8.66 -4.42 -8.71
CA HIS A 7 -7.70 -3.91 -7.75
C HIS A 7 -6.75 -2.87 -8.36
N LEU A 8 -6.26 -3.09 -9.58
CA LEU A 8 -5.45 -2.10 -10.29
C LEU A 8 -6.19 -0.77 -10.53
N ASN A 9 -7.46 -0.84 -10.94
CA ASN A 9 -8.26 0.37 -11.15
C ASN A 9 -8.42 1.14 -9.84
N ARG A 10 -8.79 0.45 -8.75
CA ARG A 10 -8.92 1.08 -7.43
C ARG A 10 -7.60 1.67 -6.94
N ALA A 11 -6.49 0.94 -7.09
CA ALA A 11 -5.17 1.43 -6.69
C ALA A 11 -4.85 2.78 -7.36
N ARG A 12 -5.12 2.88 -8.66
CA ARG A 12 -4.92 4.11 -9.45
C ARG A 12 -5.89 5.22 -9.08
N GLU A 13 -7.16 4.90 -8.80
CA GLU A 13 -8.15 5.88 -8.33
C GLU A 13 -7.71 6.51 -7.00
N PHE A 14 -7.30 5.69 -6.03
CA PHE A 14 -6.83 6.19 -4.73
C PHE A 14 -5.51 6.95 -4.82
N LYS A 15 -4.59 6.53 -5.71
CA LYS A 15 -3.37 7.31 -5.98
C LYS A 15 -3.71 8.71 -6.49
N ARG A 16 -4.57 8.81 -7.51
CA ARG A 16 -5.02 10.10 -8.04
C ARG A 16 -5.74 10.92 -6.99
N ALA A 17 -6.56 10.29 -6.15
CA ALA A 17 -7.21 10.99 -5.03
C ALA A 17 -6.18 11.58 -4.04
N ALA A 18 -5.08 10.87 -3.77
CA ALA A 18 -4.00 11.37 -2.92
C ALA A 18 -3.30 12.62 -3.48
N GLU A 19 -3.25 12.76 -4.82
CA GLU A 19 -2.66 13.92 -5.52
C GLU A 19 -3.57 15.16 -5.46
N LEU A 20 -4.88 14.97 -5.26
CA LEU A 20 -5.88 16.05 -5.26
C LEU A 20 -6.18 16.61 -3.86
N VAL A 21 -5.78 15.92 -2.79
CA VAL A 21 -5.99 16.38 -1.42
C VAL A 21 -4.75 17.11 -0.91
N ASP A 22 -4.93 18.13 -0.07
CA ASP A 22 -3.80 18.91 0.48
C ASP A 22 -3.44 18.53 1.92
N TYR A 23 -4.33 17.86 2.64
CA TYR A 23 -4.13 17.53 4.05
C TYR A 23 -3.32 16.24 4.24
N PRO A 24 -2.28 16.23 5.11
CA PRO A 24 -1.39 15.07 5.30
C PRO A 24 -2.09 13.77 5.72
N ASP A 25 -3.09 13.85 6.58
CA ASP A 25 -3.92 12.73 7.04
C ASP A 25 -4.66 12.05 5.88
N ALA A 26 -5.32 12.85 5.04
CA ALA A 26 -6.02 12.38 3.85
C ALA A 26 -5.03 11.75 2.85
N LYS A 27 -3.85 12.36 2.63
CA LYS A 27 -2.79 11.79 1.77
C LYS A 27 -2.36 10.41 2.25
N VAL A 28 -2.02 10.29 3.55
CA VAL A 28 -1.59 9.02 4.15
C VAL A 28 -2.67 7.96 4.04
N GLN A 29 -3.94 8.32 4.28
CA GLN A 29 -5.05 7.39 4.13
C GLN A 29 -5.19 6.89 2.67
N MET A 30 -5.16 7.80 1.69
CA MET A 30 -5.29 7.45 0.27
C MET A 30 -4.10 6.61 -0.22
N TRP A 31 -2.87 6.93 0.20
CA TRP A 31 -1.69 6.11 -0.08
C TRP A 31 -1.79 4.71 0.53
N CYS A 32 -2.26 4.60 1.78
CA CYS A 32 -2.43 3.31 2.43
C CYS A 32 -3.44 2.42 1.68
N VAL A 33 -4.59 2.98 1.29
CA VAL A 33 -5.62 2.24 0.54
C VAL A 33 -5.14 1.88 -0.86
N SER A 34 -4.45 2.79 -1.55
CA SER A 34 -3.85 2.54 -2.85
C SER A 34 -2.81 1.41 -2.79
N ALA A 35 -1.87 1.49 -1.84
CA ALA A 35 -0.85 0.46 -1.60
C ALA A 35 -1.47 -0.93 -1.35
N HIS A 36 -2.53 -0.99 -0.54
CA HIS A 36 -3.24 -2.24 -0.28
C HIS A 36 -3.80 -2.85 -1.57
N HIS A 37 -4.37 -2.03 -2.45
CA HIS A 37 -4.91 -2.50 -3.72
C HIS A 37 -3.83 -2.90 -4.74
N PHE A 38 -2.67 -2.25 -4.76
CA PHE A 38 -1.53 -2.74 -5.55
C PHE A 38 -1.07 -4.13 -5.10
N ILE A 39 -0.99 -4.35 -3.78
CA ILE A 39 -0.60 -5.65 -3.21
C ILE A 39 -1.66 -6.72 -3.50
N GLU A 40 -2.94 -6.40 -3.35
CA GLU A 40 -4.04 -7.32 -3.72
C GLU A 40 -4.05 -7.65 -5.22
N ALA A 41 -3.66 -6.71 -6.09
CA ALA A 41 -3.51 -7.00 -7.50
C ALA A 41 -2.38 -8.02 -7.76
N CYS A 42 -1.25 -7.89 -7.06
CA CYS A 42 -0.15 -8.87 -7.13
C CYS A 42 -0.60 -10.24 -6.62
N ALA A 43 -1.30 -10.28 -5.48
CA ALA A 43 -1.87 -11.51 -4.93
C ALA A 43 -2.85 -12.16 -5.93
N ALA A 44 -3.72 -11.36 -6.53
CA ALA A 44 -4.68 -11.83 -7.54
C ALA A 44 -4.00 -12.40 -8.79
N LYS A 45 -2.84 -11.85 -9.24
CA LYS A 45 -2.03 -12.42 -10.34
C LYS A 45 -1.58 -13.86 -10.02
N LYS A 46 -1.39 -14.17 -8.73
CA LYS A 46 -1.03 -15.50 -8.22
C LYS A 46 -2.22 -16.33 -7.74
N ARG A 47 -3.46 -15.89 -8.01
CA ARG A 47 -4.71 -16.51 -7.54
C ARG A 47 -4.83 -16.60 -6.01
N GLN A 48 -4.21 -15.65 -5.30
CA GLN A 48 -4.27 -15.50 -3.84
C GLN A 48 -5.06 -14.26 -3.44
N HIS A 49 -5.49 -14.20 -2.17
CA HIS A 49 -6.24 -13.09 -1.59
C HIS A 49 -5.82 -12.84 -0.14
N ILE A 50 -5.57 -11.57 0.20
CA ILE A 50 -5.19 -11.16 1.56
C ILE A 50 -6.44 -10.68 2.33
N HIS A 51 -7.39 -10.05 1.61
CA HIS A 51 -8.64 -9.44 2.05
C HIS A 51 -8.52 -8.22 2.95
N LYS A 52 -7.68 -8.30 3.98
CA LYS A 52 -7.66 -7.33 5.07
C LYS A 52 -6.31 -6.60 5.13
N PRO A 53 -6.29 -5.26 5.15
CA PRO A 53 -5.04 -4.48 5.27
C PRO A 53 -4.16 -4.96 6.42
N GLU A 54 -4.75 -5.24 7.58
CA GLU A 54 -4.00 -5.65 8.76
C GLU A 54 -3.26 -6.99 8.60
N ARG A 55 -3.64 -7.81 7.60
CA ARG A 55 -3.01 -9.11 7.32
C ARG A 55 -1.89 -9.03 6.29
N VAL A 56 -1.75 -7.92 5.55
CA VAL A 56 -0.82 -7.79 4.43
C VAL A 56 0.61 -8.17 4.81
N ALA A 57 1.12 -7.63 5.92
CA ALA A 57 2.51 -7.88 6.29
C ALA A 57 2.76 -9.37 6.63
N ASP A 58 1.80 -10.02 7.29
CA ASP A 58 1.92 -11.42 7.67
C ASP A 58 1.75 -12.34 6.45
N GLU A 59 0.81 -12.02 5.57
CA GLU A 59 0.58 -12.79 4.35
C GLU A 59 1.74 -12.70 3.36
N LEU A 60 2.35 -11.52 3.20
CA LEU A 60 3.54 -11.38 2.34
C LEU A 60 4.73 -12.19 2.86
N ASN A 61 4.87 -12.32 4.20
CA ASN A 61 5.90 -13.14 4.81
C ASN A 61 5.61 -14.65 4.66
N ARG A 62 4.34 -15.06 4.76
CA ARG A 62 3.93 -16.48 4.62
C ARG A 62 3.93 -16.94 3.17
N ASN A 63 3.63 -16.04 2.24
CA ASN A 63 3.45 -16.32 0.82
C ASN A 63 4.43 -15.48 -0.02
N PRO A 64 5.73 -15.84 -0.04
CA PRO A 64 6.72 -15.15 -0.87
C PRO A 64 6.41 -15.26 -2.36
N ALA A 65 5.53 -16.16 -2.80
CA ALA A 65 5.11 -16.25 -4.20
C ALA A 65 4.41 -14.97 -4.73
N ILE A 66 3.88 -14.11 -3.85
CA ILE A 66 3.19 -12.87 -4.25
C ILE A 66 4.19 -11.84 -4.80
N LEU A 67 5.26 -11.57 -4.06
CA LEU A 67 6.23 -10.50 -4.37
C LEU A 67 7.68 -10.99 -4.48
N GLY A 68 7.94 -12.28 -4.35
CA GLY A 68 9.26 -12.88 -4.39
C GLY A 68 10.17 -12.37 -3.27
N SER A 69 11.40 -12.03 -3.63
CA SER A 69 12.41 -11.48 -2.73
C SER A 69 12.01 -10.15 -2.10
N ASP A 70 11.08 -9.41 -2.70
CA ASP A 70 10.64 -8.10 -2.20
C ASP A 70 9.58 -8.19 -1.10
N SER A 71 9.01 -9.37 -0.84
CA SER A 71 7.94 -9.56 0.16
C SER A 71 8.24 -8.91 1.51
N GLY A 72 9.44 -9.14 2.07
CA GLY A 72 9.81 -8.59 3.38
C GLY A 72 9.98 -7.07 3.36
N ARG A 73 10.49 -6.52 2.25
CA ARG A 73 10.67 -5.07 2.07
C ARG A 73 9.31 -4.37 1.94
N ILE A 74 8.41 -4.93 1.14
CA ILE A 74 7.06 -4.41 0.93
C ILE A 74 6.20 -4.56 2.18
N ALA A 75 6.31 -5.67 2.91
CA ALA A 75 5.62 -5.86 4.19
C ALA A 75 5.99 -4.77 5.21
N LYS A 76 7.27 -4.38 5.29
CA LYS A 76 7.75 -3.30 6.16
C LYS A 76 7.21 -1.93 5.72
N ALA A 77 7.28 -1.63 4.41
CA ALA A 77 6.78 -0.37 3.86
C ALA A 77 5.27 -0.22 4.09
N PHE A 78 4.50 -1.28 3.81
CA PHE A 78 3.05 -1.28 4.02
C PHE A 78 2.69 -1.18 5.51
N ARG A 79 3.40 -1.88 6.40
CA ARG A 79 3.18 -1.78 7.85
C ARG A 79 3.40 -0.36 8.36
N TYR A 80 4.42 0.33 7.87
CA TYR A 80 4.63 1.73 8.21
C TYR A 80 3.43 2.59 7.80
N LEU A 81 2.92 2.41 6.58
CA LEU A 81 1.72 3.13 6.10
C LEU A 81 0.48 2.81 6.96
N ASP A 82 0.16 1.53 7.15
CA ASP A 82 -1.08 1.08 7.80
C ASP A 82 -1.12 1.37 9.31
N ARG A 83 0.03 1.36 9.98
CA ARG A 83 0.10 1.49 11.44
C ARG A 83 0.76 2.79 11.87
N GLU A 84 2.03 2.98 11.54
CA GLU A 84 2.83 4.08 12.10
C GLU A 84 2.42 5.44 11.55
N ALA A 85 2.31 5.58 10.23
CA ALA A 85 1.93 6.85 9.60
C ALA A 85 0.49 7.22 9.95
N ARG A 86 -0.45 6.26 9.88
CA ARG A 86 -1.83 6.49 10.26
C ARG A 86 -1.98 6.89 11.74
N ALA A 87 -1.28 6.23 12.66
CA ALA A 87 -1.30 6.62 14.06
C ALA A 87 -0.87 8.08 14.27
N LYS A 88 0.16 8.52 13.55
CA LYS A 88 0.68 9.89 13.65
C LYS A 88 -0.24 10.94 13.03
N PHE A 89 -0.80 10.70 11.85
CA PHE A 89 -1.58 11.71 11.13
C PHE A 89 -3.08 11.63 11.35
N VAL A 90 -3.63 10.43 11.52
CA VAL A 90 -5.08 10.20 11.61
C VAL A 90 -5.54 10.13 13.07
N ASP A 91 -4.75 9.49 13.95
CA ASP A 91 -5.19 9.19 15.31
C ASP A 91 -4.70 10.18 16.36
N SER A 92 -3.56 10.85 16.14
CA SER A 92 -2.90 11.67 17.17
C SER A 92 -2.43 13.07 16.74
N ASP A 93 -2.63 13.45 15.47
CA ASP A 93 -2.19 14.74 14.88
C ASP A 93 -0.72 15.11 15.22
N SER A 94 0.14 14.11 15.41
CA SER A 94 1.54 14.25 15.81
C SER A 94 2.50 14.15 14.61
N GLY A 95 1.97 14.08 13.39
CA GLY A 95 2.73 13.78 12.19
C GLY A 95 3.61 14.95 11.72
N THR A 96 4.89 14.67 11.47
CA THR A 96 5.83 15.68 10.97
C THR A 96 5.97 15.63 9.45
N LYS A 97 6.56 16.67 8.85
CA LYS A 97 6.92 16.64 7.41
C LYS A 97 7.82 15.45 7.05
N ALA A 98 8.72 15.05 7.96
CA ALA A 98 9.59 13.89 7.76
C ALA A 98 8.79 12.57 7.77
N ASP A 99 7.77 12.46 8.62
CA ASP A 99 6.88 11.30 8.65
C ASP A 99 6.04 11.18 7.38
N LEU A 100 5.55 12.31 6.86
CA LEU A 100 4.79 12.37 5.61
C LEU A 100 5.65 11.97 4.43
N GLU A 101 6.88 12.47 4.37
CA GLU A 101 7.85 12.10 3.33
C GLU A 101 8.22 10.61 3.40
N ARG A 102 8.36 10.06 4.60
CA ARG A 102 8.57 8.60 4.78
C ARG A 102 7.34 7.80 4.35
N ALA A 103 6.12 8.31 4.56
CA ALA A 103 4.89 7.69 4.09
C ALA A 103 4.84 7.68 2.56
N ARG A 104 5.12 8.80 1.92
CA ARG A 104 5.24 8.93 0.46
C ARG A 104 6.23 7.92 -0.12
N LYS A 105 7.45 7.87 0.40
CA LYS A 105 8.49 6.92 -0.05
C LYS A 105 8.07 5.45 0.14
N SER A 106 7.37 5.16 1.24
CA SER A 106 6.86 3.80 1.49
C SER A 106 5.79 3.42 0.47
N PHE A 107 4.90 4.36 0.12
CA PHE A 107 3.91 4.17 -0.94
C PHE A 107 4.54 3.98 -2.31
N GLU A 108 5.45 4.86 -2.71
CA GLU A 108 6.14 4.79 -4.01
C GLU A 108 6.92 3.48 -4.18
N LEU A 109 7.51 2.97 -3.10
CA LEU A 109 8.16 1.67 -3.09
C LEU A 109 7.17 0.52 -3.33
N VAL A 110 6.01 0.54 -2.69
CA VAL A 110 4.95 -0.47 -2.92
C VAL A 110 4.47 -0.40 -4.37
N GLU A 111 4.13 0.81 -4.84
CA GLU A 111 3.65 1.04 -6.21
C GLU A 111 4.65 0.52 -7.24
N SER A 112 5.88 1.03 -7.24
CA SER A 112 6.89 0.68 -8.26
C SER A 112 7.19 -0.82 -8.30
N THR A 113 7.25 -1.48 -7.13
CA THR A 113 7.48 -2.92 -7.04
C THR A 113 6.29 -3.71 -7.58
N CYS A 114 5.07 -3.34 -7.19
CA CYS A 114 3.87 -4.00 -7.68
C CYS A 114 3.66 -3.77 -9.18
N GLU A 115 3.92 -2.57 -9.70
CA GLU A 115 3.84 -2.28 -11.13
C GLU A 115 4.82 -3.13 -11.93
N ALA A 116 6.08 -3.25 -11.49
CA ALA A 116 7.07 -4.11 -12.14
C ALA A 116 6.65 -5.59 -12.17
N ILE A 117 5.99 -6.07 -11.11
CA ILE A 117 5.48 -7.45 -11.04
C ILE A 117 4.23 -7.65 -11.90
N LEU A 118 3.42 -6.61 -12.09
CA LEU A 118 2.12 -6.70 -12.77
C LEU A 118 2.22 -6.56 -14.29
N GLN A 119 3.30 -5.97 -14.81
CA GLN A 119 3.70 -6.05 -16.22
C GLN A 119 3.81 -7.51 -16.70
#